data_AF-A0A8S8Z032-F1
#
_entry.id   AF-A0A8S8Z032-F1
#
_cell.length_a   1.000
_cell.length_b   1.000
_cell.length_c   1.000
_cell.angle_alpha   90.00
_cell.angle_beta   90.00
_cell.angle_gamma   90.00
#
_symmetry.space_group_name_H-M   'P 1'
#
loop_
_entity.id
_entity.type
_entity.pdbx_description
1 polymer ?
#
loop_
_entity_poly.entity_id
_entity_poly.type
_entity_poly.pdbx_seq_one_letter_code
_entity_poly.pdbx_strand_id
1 'polypeptide(L)'
;MFDKKFRAFASSILILTVFFVIPDSYGHGLGYEILPPVDLGSKQVALEISSNMIVDTDTREISFTLFDTSDGVTINDVTFFIMAKKQNETFF
;
A
#
# COMPACT_ATOMS: atom_id res chain seq x y z
N MET A 1 -50.17 -5.00 -1.23
CA MET A 1 -49.45 -5.72 -0.16
C MET A 1 -48.62 -6.81 -0.83
N PHE A 2 -47.29 -6.74 -0.79
CA PHE A 2 -46.43 -7.72 -1.49
C PHE A 2 -46.43 -9.08 -0.77
N ASP A 3 -46.48 -10.17 -1.54
CA ASP A 3 -46.45 -11.55 -1.04
C ASP A 3 -45.15 -11.82 -0.25
N LYS A 4 -45.22 -12.64 0.80
CA LYS A 4 -44.08 -13.08 1.62
C LYS A 4 -42.97 -13.74 0.78
N LYS A 5 -43.33 -14.46 -0.28
CA LYS A 5 -42.40 -15.06 -1.26
C LYS A 5 -41.68 -13.99 -2.09
N PHE A 6 -42.41 -12.96 -2.50
CA PHE A 6 -41.82 -11.83 -3.22
C PHE A 6 -40.83 -11.06 -2.35
N ARG A 7 -41.18 -10.83 -1.08
CA ARG A 7 -40.28 -10.20 -0.10
C ARG A 7 -39.02 -11.04 0.15
N ALA A 8 -39.16 -12.36 0.26
CA ALA A 8 -38.03 -13.26 0.43
C ALA A 8 -37.10 -13.24 -0.79
N PHE A 9 -37.66 -13.30 -2.00
CA PHE A 9 -36.90 -13.24 -3.24
C PHE A 9 -36.15 -11.91 -3.40
N ALA A 10 -36.84 -10.78 -3.15
CA ALA A 10 -36.23 -9.45 -3.20
C ALA A 10 -35.09 -9.31 -2.17
N SER A 11 -35.27 -9.85 -0.96
CA SER A 11 -34.24 -9.86 0.07
C SER A 11 -33.01 -10.67 -0.35
N SER A 12 -33.20 -11.83 -1.00
CA SER A 12 -32.09 -12.66 -1.49
C SER A 12 -31.31 -11.98 -2.61
N ILE A 13 -32.01 -11.30 -3.54
CA ILE A 13 -31.35 -10.50 -4.59
C ILE A 13 -30.54 -9.36 -3.95
N LEU A 14 -31.12 -8.66 -2.97
CA LEU A 14 -30.45 -7.54 -2.31
C LEU A 14 -29.15 -7.98 -1.61
N ILE A 15 -29.19 -9.12 -0.90
CA ILE A 15 -28.00 -9.69 -0.25
C ILE A 15 -26.95 -10.08 -1.30
N LEU A 16 -27.36 -10.68 -2.43
CA LEU A 16 -26.44 -11.06 -3.50
C LEU A 16 -25.74 -9.84 -4.11
N THR A 17 -26.46 -8.73 -4.31
CA THR A 17 -25.87 -7.50 -4.89
C THR A 17 -24.77 -6.90 -4.02
N VAL A 18 -24.82 -7.06 -2.70
CA VAL A 18 -23.76 -6.55 -1.80
C VAL A 18 -22.41 -7.22 -2.07
N PHE A 19 -22.40 -8.49 -2.51
CA PHE A 19 -21.15 -9.21 -2.81
C PHE A 19 -20.53 -8.87 -4.16
N PHE A 20 -21.30 -8.32 -5.11
CA PHE A 20 -20.83 -7.98 -6.46
C PHE A 20 -20.47 -6.50 -6.66
N VAL A 21 -20.67 -5.65 -5.64
CA VAL A 21 -20.36 -4.21 -5.68
C VAL A 21 -19.14 -3.91 -4.80
N ILE A 22 -18.17 -4.82 -4.75
CA ILE A 22 -16.85 -4.48 -4.20
C ILE A 22 -16.08 -3.82 -5.37
N PRO A 23 -15.90 -2.49 -5.37
CA PRO A 23 -15.05 -1.86 -6.37
C PRO A 23 -13.63 -2.43 -6.25
N ASP A 24 -12.89 -2.46 -7.35
CA ASP A 24 -11.46 -2.75 -7.30
C ASP A 24 -10.81 -1.84 -6.25
N SER A 25 -10.26 -2.43 -5.20
CA SER A 25 -9.46 -1.69 -4.23
C SER A 25 -8.13 -1.37 -4.89
N TYR A 26 -8.05 -0.24 -5.57
CA TYR A 26 -6.75 0.36 -5.86
C TYR A 26 -6.17 0.71 -4.51
N GLY A 27 -5.16 -0.03 -4.05
CA GLY A 27 -4.51 0.17 -2.77
C GLY A 27 -4.09 1.62 -2.64
N HIS A 28 -4.94 2.42 -1.99
CA HIS A 28 -4.58 3.75 -1.56
C HIS A 28 -3.74 3.54 -0.32
N GLY A 29 -2.49 3.11 -0.52
CA GLY A 29 -1.52 2.96 0.55
C GLY A 29 -1.50 4.24 1.37
N LEU A 30 -1.13 4.16 2.64
CA LEU A 30 -1.14 5.27 3.60
C LEU A 30 -0.17 6.41 3.25
N GLY A 31 0.37 6.42 2.04
CA GLY A 31 1.51 7.23 1.64
C GLY A 31 2.83 6.66 2.13
N TYR A 32 2.84 5.48 2.76
CA TYR A 32 4.07 4.79 3.15
C TYR A 32 3.88 3.29 3.32
N GLU A 33 4.99 2.56 3.29
CA GLU A 33 5.10 1.13 3.53
C GLU A 33 6.41 0.85 4.29
N ILE A 34 6.35 -0.02 5.31
CA ILE A 34 7.54 -0.53 6.00
C ILE A 34 7.70 -1.99 5.59
N LEU A 35 8.82 -2.31 4.96
CA LEU A 35 9.12 -3.68 4.55
C LEU A 35 9.46 -4.54 5.78
N PRO A 36 9.25 -5.87 5.71
CA PRO A 36 9.62 -6.78 6.77
C PRO A 36 11.08 -6.60 7.22
N PRO A 37 11.38 -6.68 8.53
CA PRO A 37 12.75 -6.54 9.02
C PRO A 37 13.69 -7.62 8.48
N VAL A 38 14.95 -7.26 8.30
CA VAL A 38 16.05 -8.14 7.88
C VAL A 38 17.27 -7.95 8.77
N ASP A 39 18.04 -9.01 8.97
CA ASP A 39 19.29 -8.93 9.74
C ASP A 39 20.42 -8.36 8.86
N LEU A 40 21.04 -7.28 9.31
CA LEU A 40 22.18 -6.62 8.65
C LEU A 40 23.34 -6.49 9.65
N GLY A 41 24.27 -7.45 9.59
CA GLY A 41 25.37 -7.54 10.56
C GLY A 41 24.83 -7.87 11.96
N SER A 42 25.04 -6.96 12.92
CA SER A 42 24.55 -7.11 14.29
C SER A 42 23.24 -6.36 14.58
N LYS A 43 22.61 -5.77 13.55
CA LYS A 43 21.37 -4.98 13.67
C LYS A 43 20.24 -5.68 12.94
N GLN A 44 19.03 -5.54 13.46
CA GLN A 44 17.81 -5.86 12.73
C GLN A 44 17.27 -4.56 12.14
N VAL A 45 17.09 -4.51 10.82
CA VAL A 45 16.79 -3.26 10.10
C VAL A 45 15.54 -3.41 9.25
N ALA A 46 14.78 -2.34 9.07
CA ALA A 46 13.65 -2.28 8.15
C ALA A 46 13.79 -1.09 7.21
N LEU A 47 13.28 -1.25 5.98
CA LEU A 47 13.21 -0.20 4.98
C LEU A 47 11.80 0.38 4.97
N GLU A 48 11.69 1.66 5.31
CA GLU A 48 10.50 2.46 5.07
C GLU A 48 10.60 3.13 3.70
N ILE A 49 9.51 3.06 2.94
CA ILE A 49 9.32 3.72 1.66
C ILE A 49 8.09 4.59 1.79
N SER A 50 8.23 5.90 1.61
CA SER A 50 7.10 6.84 1.66
C SER A 50 6.95 7.60 0.35
N SER A 51 5.72 7.99 0.04
CA SER A 51 5.34 8.74 -1.15
C SER A 51 4.51 9.95 -0.72
N ASN A 52 5.06 11.13 -0.95
CA ASN A 52 4.38 12.38 -0.68
C ASN A 52 4.09 13.13 -1.98
N MET A 53 2.92 13.75 -2.08
CA MET A 53 2.58 14.60 -3.22
C MET A 53 3.11 16.00 -2.97
N ILE A 54 3.81 16.57 -3.95
CA ILE A 54 4.23 17.97 -3.88
C ILE A 54 3.04 18.82 -4.29
N VAL A 55 2.53 19.64 -3.36
CA VAL A 55 1.34 20.49 -3.54
C VAL A 55 1.51 21.36 -4.79
N ASP A 56 0.41 21.50 -5.54
CA ASP A 56 0.35 22.28 -6.79
C ASP A 56 1.22 21.74 -7.94
N THR A 57 1.64 20.47 -7.89
CA THR A 57 2.35 19.81 -8.99
C THR A 57 1.84 18.39 -9.23
N ASP A 58 2.12 17.84 -10.41
CA ASP A 58 1.94 16.41 -10.72
C ASP A 58 3.13 15.55 -10.24
N THR A 59 3.99 16.10 -9.38
CA THR A 59 5.21 15.43 -8.90
C THR A 59 4.97 14.75 -7.57
N ARG A 60 5.53 13.54 -7.42
CA ARG A 60 5.60 12.81 -6.15
C ARG A 60 7.04 12.66 -5.71
N GLU A 61 7.28 12.95 -4.45
CA GLU A 61 8.53 12.65 -3.77
C GLU A 61 8.44 11.23 -3.18
N ILE A 62 9.45 10.41 -3.45
CA ILE A 62 9.60 9.08 -2.84
C ILE A 62 10.80 9.13 -1.92
N SER A 63 10.60 8.84 -0.64
CA SER A 63 11.67 8.79 0.36
C SER A 63 11.95 7.36 0.81
N PHE A 64 13.23 7.06 1.03
CA PHE A 64 13.72 5.76 1.47
C PHE A 64 14.48 5.93 2.78
N THR A 65 14.04 5.24 3.83
CA THR A 65 14.64 5.34 5.17
C THR A 65 14.96 3.94 5.68
N LEU A 66 16.23 3.68 5.97
CA LEU A 66 16.65 2.47 6.67
C LEU A 66 16.77 2.79 8.16
N PHE A 67 16.13 2.01 9.02
CA PHE A 67 16.20 2.21 10.46
C PHE A 67 16.38 0.88 11.19
N ASP A 68 16.97 0.93 12.38
CA ASP A 68 17.10 -0.21 13.27
C ASP A 68 15.76 -0.46 13.97
N THR A 69 15.21 -1.67 13.86
CA THR A 69 13.90 -2.00 14.39
C THR A 69 13.88 -2.17 15.90
N SER A 70 15.05 -2.31 16.52
CA SER A 70 15.16 -2.49 17.98
C SER A 70 14.95 -1.18 18.75
N ASP A 71 15.39 -0.06 18.20
CA ASP A 71 15.32 1.26 18.84
C ASP A 71 14.63 2.34 17.98
N GLY A 72 14.32 2.05 16.71
CA GLY A 72 13.69 2.97 15.77
C GLY A 72 14.64 4.01 15.19
N VAL A 73 15.94 3.93 15.47
CA VAL A 73 16.91 4.95 15.04
C VAL A 73 17.25 4.78 13.56
N THR A 74 17.17 5.88 12.82
CA THR A 74 17.58 5.93 11.40
C THR A 74 19.08 5.65 11.26
N ILE A 75 19.41 4.78 10.31
CA ILE A 75 20.78 4.46 9.95
C ILE A 75 21.23 5.44 8.88
N ASN A 76 22.28 6.21 9.19
CA ASN A 76 22.89 7.17 8.27
C ASN A 76 23.98 6.51 7.42
N ASP A 77 24.48 7.23 6.41
CA ASP A 77 25.55 6.78 5.51
C ASP A 77 25.22 5.48 4.75
N VAL A 78 23.96 5.36 4.30
CA VAL A 78 23.45 4.22 3.54
C VAL A 78 23.52 4.49 2.04
N THR A 79 23.91 3.49 1.26
CA THR A 79 23.81 3.51 -0.20
C THR A 79 22.64 2.65 -0.65
N PHE A 80 21.72 3.24 -1.42
CA PHE A 80 20.58 2.52 -1.99
C PHE A 80 20.80 2.25 -3.48
N PHE A 81 20.49 1.03 -3.91
CA PHE A 81 20.32 0.72 -5.33
C PHE A 81 18.83 0.82 -5.67
N ILE A 82 18.47 1.79 -6.51
CA ILE A 82 17.08 2.08 -6.86
C ILE A 82 16.90 1.76 -8.34
N MET A 83 15.84 1.02 -8.65
CA MET A 83 15.46 0.68 -10.02
C MET A 83 13.99 0.99 -10.25
N ALA A 84 13.69 1.88 -11.20
CA ALA A 84 12.33 2.24 -11.55
C ALA A 84 11.87 1.44 -12.77
N LYS A 85 10.76 0.71 -12.62
CA LYS A 85 10.13 -0.06 -13.70
C LYS A 85 8.66 0.24 -13.81
N LYS A 86 8.15 0.33 -15.04
CA LYS A 86 6.72 0.36 -15.34
C LYS A 86 6.46 -0.68 -16.40
N GLN A 87 5.64 -1.67 -16.05
CA GLN A 87 5.42 -2.85 -16.88
C GLN A 87 6.77 -3.52 -17.21
N ASN A 88 7.13 -3.59 -18.50
CA ASN A 88 8.37 -4.23 -18.96
C ASN A 88 9.50 -3.24 -19.26
N GLU A 89 9.31 -1.96 -18.98
CA GLU A 89 10.30 -0.90 -19.25
C GLU A 89 11.02 -0.49 -17.95
N THR A 90 12.34 -0.29 -18.05
CA THR A 90 13.19 0.20 -16.96
C THR A 90 13.62 1.64 -17.27
N PHE A 91 13.45 2.55 -16.32
CA PHE A 91 13.77 3.97 -16.51
C PHE A 91 15.18 4.32 -16.02
N PHE A 92 15.55 3.82 -14.84
CA PHE A 92 16.86 3.94 -14.22
C PHE A 92 17.06 2.82 -13.19
#